data_AF-A0A345C400-F1
#
_entry.id   AF-A0A345C400-F1
#
_cell.length_a   1.000
_cell.length_b   1.000
_cell.length_c   1.000
_cell.angle_alpha   90.00
_cell.angle_beta   90.00
_cell.angle_gamma   90.00
#
_symmetry.space_group_name_H-M   'P 1'
#
loop_
_entity.id
_entity.type
_entity.pdbx_description
1 polymer ?
#
loop_
_entity_poly.entity_id
_entity_poly.type
_entity_poly.pdbx_seq_one_letter_code
_entity_poly.pdbx_strand_id
1 'polypeptide(L)' 'MKPAMAKNRVEETLEALRTQMMETAKEYGMQHPLVLYYSREIDRVHTALLTEQYGTLHG' A
#
# COMPACT_ATOMS: atom_id res chain seq x y z
N MET A 1 -18.39 -0.44 -15.29
CA MET A 1 -17.11 0.30 -15.45
C MET A 1 -15.96 -0.67 -15.17
N LYS A 2 -14.87 -0.58 -15.94
CA LYS A 2 -13.90 -1.68 -16.12
C LYS A 2 -12.98 -1.88 -14.90
N PRO A 3 -12.82 -3.11 -14.37
CA PRO A 3 -12.00 -3.41 -13.18
C PRO A 3 -10.50 -3.04 -13.33
N ALA A 4 -10.01 -2.91 -14.56
CA ALA A 4 -8.63 -2.52 -14.85
C ALA A 4 -8.27 -1.08 -14.40
N MET A 5 -9.23 -0.14 -14.39
CA MET A 5 -8.93 1.24 -13.95
C MET A 5 -8.81 1.38 -12.44
N ALA A 6 -9.49 0.53 -11.66
CA ALA A 6 -9.37 0.51 -10.21
C ALA A 6 -8.01 -0.08 -9.79
N LYS A 7 -7.58 -1.16 -10.45
CA LYS A 7 -6.28 -1.81 -10.19
C LYS A 7 -5.10 -0.83 -10.34
N ASN A 8 -5.08 -0.04 -11.42
CA ASN A 8 -4.01 0.96 -11.63
C ASN A 8 -3.95 2.02 -10.51
N ARG A 9 -5.10 2.50 -10.01
CA ARG A 9 -5.12 3.53 -8.96
C ARG A 9 -4.61 3.03 -7.61
N VAL A 10 -4.87 1.77 -7.28
CA VAL A 10 -4.36 1.19 -6.03
C VAL A 10 -2.86 0.92 -6.13
N GLU A 11 -2.38 0.46 -7.30
CA GLU A 11 -0.95 0.32 -7.56
C GLU A 11 -0.22 1.67 -7.47
N GLU A 12 -0.79 2.75 -8.01
CA GLU A 12 -0.26 4.12 -7.87
C GLU A 12 -0.21 4.58 -6.40
N THR A 13 -1.28 4.32 -5.63
CA THR A 13 -1.34 4.67 -4.21
C THR A 13 -0.27 3.93 -3.40
N LEU A 14 -0.07 2.65 -3.70
CA LEU A 14 0.93 1.83 -3.04
C LEU A 14 2.35 2.32 -3.34
N GLU A 15 2.64 2.69 -4.59
CA GLU A 15 3.96 3.16 -4.99
C GLU A 15 4.26 4.56 -4.40
N ALA A 16 3.25 5.41 -4.27
CA ALA A 16 3.39 6.67 -3.54
C ALA A 16 3.76 6.44 -2.06
N LEU A 17 3.07 5.52 -1.37
CA LEU A 17 3.37 5.17 0.03
C LEU A 17 4.78 4.59 0.19
N ARG A 18 5.23 3.76 -0.76
CA ARG A 18 6.60 3.23 -0.78
C ARG A 18 7.64 4.33 -0.94
N THR A 19 7.39 5.27 -1.86
CA THR A 19 8.27 6.42 -2.09
C THR A 19 8.40 7.25 -0.81
N GLN A 20 7.28 7.58 -0.17
CA GLN A 20 7.26 8.33 1.10
C GLN A 20 8.01 7.59 2.22
N MET A 21 7.84 6.27 2.32
CA MET A 21 8.57 5.45 3.29
C MET A 21 10.09 5.50 3.05
N MET A 22 10.53 5.36 1.80
CA MET A 22 11.95 5.37 1.43
C MET A 22 12.59 6.74 1.67
N GLU A 23 11.90 7.82 1.30
CA GLU A 23 12.36 9.19 1.55
C GLU A 23 12.49 9.47 3.05
N THR A 24 11.48 9.09 3.83
CA THR A 24 11.49 9.22 5.29
C THR A 24 12.62 8.40 5.93
N ALA A 25 12.85 7.18 5.46
CA ALA A 25 13.95 6.34 5.94
C ALA A 25 15.32 6.92 5.59
N LYS A 26 15.45 7.55 4.42
CA LYS A 26 16.66 8.25 3.99
C LYS A 26 16.94 9.49 4.84
N GLU A 27 15.90 10.23 5.21
CA GLU A 27 16.00 11.49 5.97
C GLU A 27 16.18 11.25 7.48
N TYR A 28 15.40 10.36 8.07
CA TYR A 28 15.31 10.18 9.52
C TYR A 28 15.83 8.82 10.03
N GLY A 29 16.19 7.91 9.12
CA GLY A 29 16.61 6.55 9.43
C GLY A 29 15.45 5.54 9.53
N MET A 30 15.78 4.26 9.37
CA MET A 30 14.81 3.16 9.34
C MET A 30 14.01 2.97 10.64
N GLN A 31 14.52 3.44 11.77
CA GLN A 31 13.87 3.31 13.07
C GLN A 31 12.90 4.47 13.37
N HIS A 32 12.77 5.44 12.47
CA HIS A 32 11.89 6.58 12.69
C HIS A 32 10.41 6.15 12.72
N PRO A 33 9.59 6.67 13.66
CA PRO A 33 8.18 6.29 13.78
C PRO A 33 7.35 6.47 12.50
N LEU A 34 7.73 7.43 11.64
CA LEU A 34 7.06 7.64 10.36
C LEU A 34 7.32 6.50 9.36
N VAL A 35 8.48 5.84 9.41
CA VAL A 35 8.75 4.65 8.58
C VAL A 35 7.80 3.52 8.97
N LEU A 36 7.59 3.31 10.28
CA LEU A 36 6.63 2.35 10.79
C LEU A 36 5.18 2.71 10.41
N TYR A 37 4.85 4.00 10.41
CA TYR A 37 3.54 4.47 9.95
C TYR A 37 3.31 4.10 8.48
N TYR A 38 4.23 4.44 7.58
CA TYR A 38 4.08 4.12 6.16
C TYR A 38 4.05 2.61 5.90
N SER A 39 4.85 1.82 6.62
CA SER A 39 4.80 0.34 6.54
C SER A 39 3.41 -0.20 6.85
N ARG A 40 2.74 0.33 7.89
CA ARG A 40 1.39 -0.11 8.27
C ARG A 40 0.33 0.28 7.24
N GLU A 41 0.45 1.45 6.63
CA GLU A 41 -0.47 1.89 5.58
C GLU A 41 -0.30 1.05 4.30
N ILE A 42 0.94 0.72 3.94
CA ILE A 42 1.26 -0.21 2.84
C ILE A 42 0.61 -1.57 3.09
N ASP A 43 0.76 -2.14 4.29
CA ASP A 43 0.18 -3.43 4.64
C ASP A 43 -1.36 -3.42 4.60
N ARG A 44 -1.99 -2.32 5.03
CA ARG A 44 -3.45 -2.16 4.96
C ARG A 44 -3.96 -2.16 3.53
N VAL A 45 -3.31 -1.40 2.64
CA VAL A 45 -3.69 -1.34 1.22
C VAL A 45 -3.49 -2.69 0.55
N HIS A 46 -2.38 -3.39 0.82
CA HIS A 46 -2.16 -4.76 0.33
C HIS A 46 -3.20 -5.74 0.84
N THR A 47 -3.52 -5.70 2.13
CA THR A 47 -4.50 -6.61 2.72
C THR A 47 -5.89 -6.36 2.16
N ALA A 48 -6.27 -5.09 1.92
CA ALA A 48 -7.52 -4.74 1.27
C ALA A 48 -7.58 -5.28 -0.17
N LEU A 49 -6.51 -5.11 -0.95
CA LEU A 49 -6.39 -5.68 -2.30
C LEU A 49 -6.51 -7.21 -2.31
N LEU A 50 -5.82 -7.89 -1.40
CA LEU A 50 -5.89 -9.34 -1.29
C LEU A 50 -7.30 -9.79 -0.88
N THR A 51 -7.94 -9.08 0.05
CA THR A 51 -9.33 -9.39 0.46
C THR A 51 -10.31 -9.22 -0.69
N GLU A 52 -10.17 -8.15 -1.49
CA GLU A 52 -10.98 -7.95 -2.69
C GLU A 52 -10.71 -9.00 -3.77
N GLN A 53 -9.44 -9.40 -3.97
CA GLN A 53 -9.06 -10.40 -4.97
C GLN A 53 -9.44 -11.83 -4.59
N TYR A 54 -9.35 -12.20 -3.30
CA TYR A 54 -9.58 -13.57 -2.82
C TYR A 54 -10.95 -13.77 -2.14
N GLY A 55 -11.66 -12.70 -1.75
CA GLY A 55 -13.00 -12.76 -1.16
C GLY A 55 -14.11 -13.18 -2.12
N THR A 56 -13.82 -13.32 -3.42
CA THR A 56 -14.79 -13.75 -4.45
C THR A 56 -14.84 -15.27 -4.62
N LEU A 57 -14.01 -16.04 -3.90
CA LEU A 57 -13.95 -17.52 -4.00
C LEU A 57 -14.73 -18.27 -2.90
N HIS A 58 -15.35 -17.56 -1.96
CA HIS A 58 -16.23 -18.15 -0.95
C HIS A 58 -17.54 -17.35 -0.86
N GLY A 59 -18.44 -17.61 -1.82
CA GLY A 59 -19.85 -17.22 -1.80
C GLY A 59 -20.69 -18.34 -2.37
#